data_AF-A0A3S1DBI5-F1
#
_entry.id   AF-A0A3S1DBI5-F1
#
_cell.length_a   1.000
_cell.length_b   1.000
_cell.length_c   1.000
_cell.angle_alpha   90.00
_cell.angle_beta   90.00
_cell.angle_gamma   90.00
#
_symmetry.space_group_name_H-M   'P 1'
#
loop_
_entity.id
_entity.type
_entity.pdbx_description
1 polymer ?
#
loop_
_entity_poly.entity_id
_entity_poly.type
_entity_poly.pdbx_seq_one_letter_code
_entity_poly.pdbx_strand_id
1 'polypeptide(L)'
;MARILQSYTTEMKLKAVQMYIEAGMGYKRVARELNIPEPSVRRWVKRYEKEGASALEEKRGKTKGLTKGRPRKNPLSPEEELVRLRAENEYLKKLWALQRGQRIE
;
A
#
# COMPACT_ATOMS: atom_id res chain seq x y z
N MET A 1 -3.53 3.60 -20.24
CA MET A 1 -4.15 2.92 -19.09
C MET A 1 -3.06 2.31 -18.22
N ALA A 2 -3.07 2.54 -16.89
CA ALA A 2 -2.07 1.98 -15.99
C ALA A 2 -2.30 0.48 -15.79
N ARG A 3 -1.25 -0.34 -15.92
CA ARG A 3 -1.32 -1.78 -15.65
C ARG A 3 -1.45 -2.00 -14.14
N ILE A 4 -2.58 -2.56 -13.70
CA ILE A 4 -2.74 -3.00 -12.31
C ILE A 4 -1.80 -4.19 -12.09
N LEU A 5 -0.80 -4.00 -11.23
CA LEU A 5 0.11 -5.09 -10.84
C LEU A 5 -0.63 -6.00 -9.86
N GLN A 6 -0.79 -7.27 -10.22
CA GLN A 6 -1.30 -8.29 -9.31
C GLN A 6 -0.36 -8.44 -8.10
N SER A 7 -0.90 -8.34 -6.89
CA SER A 7 -0.18 -8.52 -5.64
C SER A 7 -0.37 -9.94 -5.11
N TYR A 8 0.72 -10.59 -4.73
CA TYR A 8 0.70 -11.94 -4.16
C TYR A 8 1.09 -11.89 -2.68
N THR A 9 0.37 -12.65 -1.85
CA THR A 9 0.67 -12.81 -0.43
C THR A 9 2.00 -13.53 -0.25
N THR A 10 2.64 -13.32 0.90
CA THR A 10 3.88 -14.02 1.27
C THR A 10 3.70 -15.54 1.29
N GLU A 11 2.56 -16.01 1.78
CA GLU A 11 2.18 -17.41 1.81
C GLU A 11 2.14 -18.04 0.41
N MET A 12 1.52 -17.37 -0.56
CA MET A 12 1.49 -17.85 -1.95
C MET A 12 2.90 -17.92 -2.55
N LYS A 13 3.75 -16.93 -2.27
CA LYS A 13 5.14 -16.91 -2.74
C LYS A 13 5.93 -18.07 -2.13
N LEU A 14 5.78 -18.33 -0.83
CA LEU A 14 6.43 -19.43 -0.12
C LEU A 14 5.99 -20.78 -0.67
N LYS A 15 4.67 -20.98 -0.85
CA LYS A 15 4.12 -22.21 -1.43
C LYS A 15 4.69 -22.49 -2.83
N ALA A 16 4.83 -21.45 -3.66
CA ALA A 16 5.43 -21.58 -4.99
C ALA A 16 6.90 -22.04 -4.93
N VAL A 17 7.68 -21.49 -4.00
CA VAL A 17 9.08 -21.86 -3.80
C VAL A 17 9.20 -23.27 -3.23
N GLN A 18 8.34 -23.63 -2.28
CA GLN A 18 8.33 -24.95 -1.66
C GLN A 18 8.02 -26.05 -2.67
N MET A 19 7.03 -25.84 -3.55
CA MET A 19 6.74 -26.80 -4.63
C MET A 19 7.88 -26.94 -5.65
N TYR A 20 8.69 -25.89 -5.83
CA TYR A 20 9.88 -25.98 -6.67
C TYR A 20 11.00 -26.78 -5.99
N ILE A 21 11.31 -26.49 -4.72
CA ILE A 21 12.43 -27.08 -3.98
C ILE A 21 12.12 -28.49 -3.50
N GLU A 22 10.98 -28.70 -2.84
CA GLU A 22 10.65 -29.99 -2.19
C GLU A 22 10.06 -30.99 -3.17
N ALA A 23 9.16 -30.54 -4.06
CA ALA A 23 8.51 -31.44 -5.03
C ALA A 23 9.25 -31.51 -6.37
N GLY A 24 10.39 -30.83 -6.52
CA GLY A 24 11.22 -30.84 -7.73
C GLY A 24 10.47 -30.37 -9.00
N MET A 25 9.38 -29.60 -8.83
CA MET A 25 8.54 -29.22 -9.96
C MET A 25 9.18 -28.09 -10.76
N GLY A 26 9.21 -28.21 -12.09
CA GLY A 26 9.69 -27.13 -12.96
C GLY A 26 8.81 -25.87 -12.87
N TYR A 27 9.40 -24.70 -13.16
CA TYR A 27 8.73 -23.39 -13.05
C TYR A 27 7.36 -23.32 -13.75
N LYS A 28 7.24 -23.91 -14.95
CA LYS A 28 6.00 -23.94 -15.73
C LYS A 28 4.88 -24.72 -15.04
N ARG A 29 5.23 -25.81 -14.34
CA ARG A 29 4.26 -26.65 -13.62
C ARG A 29 3.74 -25.91 -12.39
N VAL A 30 4.64 -25.32 -11.61
CA VAL A 30 4.31 -24.49 -10.43
C VAL A 30 3.44 -23.29 -10.82
N ALA A 31 3.80 -22.61 -11.92
CA ALA A 31 3.05 -21.48 -12.48
C ALA A 31 1.61 -21.86 -12.82
N ARG A 32 1.41 -23.02 -13.47
CA ARG A 32 0.08 -23.53 -13.81
C ARG A 32 -0.73 -23.92 -12.58
N GLU A 33 -0.12 -24.61 -11.63
CA GLU A 33 -0.78 -25.08 -10.41
C GLU A 33 -1.32 -23.93 -9.55
N LEU A 34 -0.54 -22.85 -9.43
CA LEU A 34 -0.93 -21.68 -8.64
C LEU A 34 -1.64 -20.60 -9.45
N ASN A 35 -1.79 -20.78 -10.76
CA ASN A 35 -2.26 -19.76 -11.70
C ASN A 35 -1.45 -18.44 -11.58
N ILE A 36 -0.13 -18.56 -11.49
CA ILE A 36 0.82 -17.45 -11.34
C ILE A 36 1.73 -17.39 -12.57
N PRO A 37 2.09 -16.20 -13.07
CA PRO A 37 3.06 -16.09 -14.15
C PRO A 37 4.40 -16.75 -13.80
N GLU A 38 4.91 -17.61 -14.70
CA GLU A 38 6.21 -18.27 -14.56
C GLU A 38 7.37 -17.30 -14.22
N PRO A 39 7.48 -16.10 -14.81
CA PRO A 39 8.53 -15.14 -14.43
C PRO A 39 8.47 -14.71 -12.97
N SER A 40 7.26 -14.66 -12.37
CA SER A 40 7.08 -14.32 -10.95
C SER A 40 7.62 -15.45 -10.06
N VAL A 41 7.28 -16.70 -10.38
CA VAL A 41 7.78 -17.88 -9.66
C VAL A 41 9.30 -17.93 -9.71
N ARG A 42 9.90 -17.77 -10.91
CA ARG A 42 11.36 -17.76 -11.07
C ARG A 42 12.04 -16.64 -10.26
N ARG A 43 11.43 -15.45 -10.20
CA ARG A 43 11.94 -14.34 -9.38
C ARG A 43 11.88 -14.67 -7.89
N TRP A 44 10.84 -15.32 -7.41
CA TRP A 44 10.71 -15.70 -6.00
C TRP A 44 11.71 -16.78 -5.59
N VAL A 45 11.88 -17.83 -6.41
CA VAL A 45 12.87 -18.88 -6.16
C VAL A 45 14.28 -18.28 -6.06
N LYS A 46 14.69 -17.47 -7.03
CA LYS A 46 16.01 -16.81 -7.00
C LYS A 46 16.23 -15.92 -5.78
N ARG A 47 15.18 -15.23 -5.32
CA ARG A 47 15.26 -14.39 -4.12
C ARG A 47 15.39 -15.24 -2.87
N TYR A 48 14.64 -16.34 -2.80
CA TYR A 48 14.69 -17.28 -1.70
C TYR A 48 16.06 -17.97 -1.60
N GLU A 49 16.66 -18.39 -2.72
CA GLU A 49 18.01 -18.99 -2.73
C GLU A 49 19.08 -18.03 -2.21
N LYS A 50 18.90 -16.72 -2.37
CA LYS A 50 19.88 -15.71 -1.97
C LYS A 50 19.73 -15.26 -0.50
N GLU A 51 18.50 -15.03 -0.06
CA GLU A 51 18.19 -14.31 1.19
C GLU A 51 17.14 -15.05 2.06
N GLY A 52 16.75 -16.26 1.67
CA GLY A 52 15.78 -17.10 2.37
C GLY A 52 14.34 -16.55 2.34
N ALA A 53 13.51 -17.00 3.28
CA ALA A 53 12.10 -16.61 3.40
C ALA A 53 11.91 -15.09 3.55
N SER A 54 12.84 -14.40 4.21
CA SER A 54 12.81 -12.94 4.45
C SER A 54 12.78 -12.13 3.14
N ALA A 55 13.27 -12.71 2.05
CA ALA A 55 13.33 -12.10 0.73
C ALA A 55 11.97 -12.00 0.02
N LEU A 56 11.00 -12.82 0.46
CA LEU A 56 9.65 -12.90 -0.13
C LEU A 56 8.67 -11.92 0.53
N GLU A 57 9.02 -11.38 1.69
CA GLU A 57 8.23 -10.37 2.38
C GLU A 57 8.05 -9.10 1.55
N GLU A 58 6.84 -8.56 1.59
CA GLU A 58 6.53 -7.29 0.94
C GLU A 58 7.07 -6.14 1.78
N LYS A 59 8.11 -5.47 1.26
CA LYS A 59 8.79 -4.34 1.91
C LYS A 59 8.22 -2.98 1.48
N ARG A 60 7.36 -2.93 0.45
CA ARG A 60 6.72 -1.67 0.00
C ARG A 60 5.94 -1.03 1.15
N GLY A 61 6.19 0.26 1.39
CA GLY A 61 5.49 1.06 2.39
C GLY A 61 5.89 0.81 3.86
N LYS A 62 6.81 -0.12 4.14
CA LYS A 62 7.26 -0.45 5.51
C LYS A 62 8.60 0.17 5.91
N THR A 63 9.16 1.07 5.12
CA THR A 63 10.41 1.77 5.46
C THR A 63 10.20 2.70 6.67
N LYS A 64 10.76 2.32 7.83
CA LYS A 64 10.92 3.21 8.99
C LYS A 64 12.18 4.05 8.78
N GLY A 65 12.06 5.38 8.85
CA GLY A 65 13.20 6.31 8.79
C GLY A 65 13.33 7.11 7.49
N LEU A 66 14.47 7.79 7.33
CA LEU A 66 14.87 8.86 6.39
C LEU A 66 14.61 8.61 4.87
N THR A 67 13.96 7.51 4.51
CA THR A 67 13.60 7.07 3.16
C THR A 67 12.09 7.13 2.92
N LYS A 68 11.36 7.96 3.68
CA LYS A 68 10.01 8.37 3.30
C LYS A 68 10.14 8.96 1.89
N GLY A 69 9.64 8.25 0.89
CA GLY A 69 9.57 8.78 -0.48
C GLY A 69 8.89 10.17 -0.46
N ARG A 70 9.02 10.94 -1.54
CA ARG A 70 8.52 12.32 -1.65
C ARG A 70 7.25 12.50 -0.81
N PRO A 71 7.28 13.37 0.24
CA PRO A 71 6.09 13.65 1.02
C PRO A 71 4.95 13.96 0.06
N ARG A 72 3.76 13.40 0.30
CA ARG A 72 2.58 13.81 -0.46
C ARG A 72 2.53 15.34 -0.37
N LYS A 73 2.36 16.01 -1.51
CA LYS A 73 2.36 17.48 -1.58
C LYS A 73 1.17 17.93 -0.71
N ASN A 74 1.49 18.43 0.49
CA ASN A 74 0.63 19.12 1.46
C ASN A 74 -0.16 18.26 2.47
N PRO A 75 0.45 17.69 3.52
CA PRO A 75 -0.16 17.80 4.84
C PRO A 75 0.14 19.21 5.36
N LEU A 76 -0.89 20.03 5.56
CA LEU A 76 -0.75 21.27 6.34
C LEU A 76 -0.11 20.91 7.69
N SER A 77 0.76 21.77 8.22
CA SER A 77 1.23 21.63 9.60
C SER A 77 0.01 21.62 10.54
N PRO A 78 0.04 20.89 11.67
CA PRO A 78 -1.06 20.92 12.65
C PRO A 78 -1.46 22.35 13.05
N GLU A 79 -0.51 23.29 13.08
CA GLU A 79 -0.77 24.70 13.37
C GLU A 79 -1.54 25.40 12.23
N GLU A 80 -1.17 25.13 10.97
CA GLU A 80 -1.86 25.68 9.80
C GLU A 80 -3.27 25.10 9.67
N GLU A 81 -3.44 23.81 10.01
CA GLU A 81 -4.73 23.15 10.08
C GLU A 81 -5.59 23.76 11.20
N LEU A 82 -5.02 24.05 12.37
CA LEU A 82 -5.72 24.76 13.44
C LEU A 82 -6.17 26.16 12.99
N VAL A 83 -5.32 26.92 12.30
CA VAL A 83 -5.67 28.25 11.78
C VAL A 83 -6.82 28.14 10.76
N ARG A 84 -6.73 27.20 9.82
CA ARG A 84 -7.79 26.95 8.82
C ARG A 84 -9.10 26.57 9.49
N LEU A 85 -9.07 25.59 10.40
CA LEU A 85 -10.26 25.10 11.09
C LEU A 85 -10.88 26.18 11.99
N ARG A 86 -10.08 27.05 12.60
CA ARG A 86 -10.59 28.20 13.36
C ARG A 86 -11.30 29.18 12.44
N ALA A 87 -10.72 29.52 11.30
CA ALA A 87 -11.34 30.39 10.31
C ALA A 87 -12.64 29.78 9.75
N GLU A 88 -12.64 28.48 9.45
CA GLU A 88 -13.83 27.75 8.99
C GLU A 88 -14.94 27.74 10.05
N ASN A 89 -14.60 27.44 11.31
CA ASN A 89 -15.55 27.51 12.43
C ASN A 89 -16.10 28.92 12.64
N GLU A 90 -15.27 29.95 12.52
CA GLU A 90 -15.70 31.34 12.64
C GLU A 90 -16.68 31.72 11.52
N TYR A 91 -16.37 31.32 10.29
CA TYR A 91 -17.25 31.53 9.13
C TYR A 91 -18.59 30.82 9.31
N LEU A 92 -18.59 29.55 9.72
CA LEU A 92 -19.80 28.78 10.00
C LEU A 92 -20.63 29.40 11.13
N LYS A 93 -19.98 29.90 12.19
CA LYS A 93 -20.68 30.61 13.27
C LYS A 93 -21.35 31.89 12.78
N LYS A 94 -20.68 32.68 11.91
CA LYS A 94 -21.28 33.87 11.29
C LYS A 94 -22.47 33.51 10.41
N LEU A 95 -22.36 32.47 9.59
CA LEU A 95 -23.47 31.95 8.78
C LEU A 95 -24.64 31.49 9.64
N TRP A 96 -24.40 30.74 10.72
CA TRP A 96 -25.47 30.32 11.63
C TRP A 96 -26.11 31.47 12.38
N ALA A 97 -25.36 32.52 12.72
CA ALA A 97 -25.91 33.73 13.31
C ALA A 97 -26.85 34.46 12.34
N LEU A 98 -26.46 34.55 11.05
CA LEU A 98 -27.31 35.10 9.99
C LEU A 98 -28.58 34.25 9.79
N GLN A 99 -28.44 32.92 9.75
CA GLN A 99 -29.55 31.97 9.60
C GLN A 99 -30.53 32.02 10.79
N ARG A 100 -30.02 32.20 12.02
CA ARG A 100 -30.85 32.35 13.23
C ARG A 100 -31.58 33.69 13.28
N GLY A 101 -31.04 34.73 12.66
CA GLY A 101 -31.71 36.03 12.47
C GLY A 101 -32.77 36.03 11.37
N GLN A 102 -32.69 35.11 10.41
CA GLN A 102 -33.69 34.92 9.35
C GLN A 102 -34.83 33.96 9.72
N ARG A 103 -34.86 33.44 10.95
CA ARG A 103 -35.91 32.54 11.44
C ARG A 103 -36.84 33.27 12.41
N ILE A 104 -37.40 34.38 11.94
CA ILE A 104 -38.65 34.95 12.44
C ILE A 104 -39.46 35.32 11.20
N GLU A 105 -40.24 34.35 10.71
CA GLU A 105 -41.65 34.42 10.28
C GLU A 105 -42.07 33.01 9.84
#